data_AF-A0A4U6ANZ5-F1
#
_entry.id   AF-A0A4U6ANZ5-F1
#
_cell.length_a   1.000
_cell.length_b   1.000
_cell.length_c   1.000
_cell.angle_alpha   90.00
_cell.angle_beta   90.00
_cell.angle_gamma   90.00
#
_symmetry.space_group_name_H-M   'P 1'
#
loop_
_entity.id
_entity.type
_entity.pdbx_description
1 polymer ?
#
loop_
_entity_poly.entity_id
_entity_poly.type
_entity_poly.pdbx_seq_one_letter_code
_entity_poly.pdbx_strand_id
1 'polypeptide(L)'
;MKGFFDTIEKNPLTPEQRLAVVTDEDATLVLAGAGSGKTSVIVAKAAYLVERGIRKPDEILLLAFGKRRRRRDGRTHQGTGRRRRRRADLSRAWQPDHPRG
;
A
#
# COMPACT_ATOMS: atom_id res chain seq x y z
N MET A 1 2.18 20.06 3.46
CA MET A 1 2.04 18.77 4.19
C MET A 1 0.60 18.27 4.30
N LYS A 2 -0.42 19.12 4.52
CA LYS A 2 -1.84 18.68 4.54
C LYS A 2 -2.26 18.02 3.22
N GLY A 3 -1.98 18.66 2.08
CA GLY A 3 -2.35 18.14 0.75
C GLY A 3 -1.92 16.70 0.46
N PHE A 4 -0.66 16.31 0.77
CA PHE A 4 -0.17 14.94 0.52
C PHE A 4 -1.03 13.88 1.23
N PHE A 5 -1.29 14.04 2.53
CA PHE A 5 -2.04 13.06 3.31
C PHE A 5 -3.55 13.08 3.03
N ASP A 6 -4.03 14.16 2.42
CA ASP A 6 -5.43 14.32 2.05
C ASP A 6 -5.73 13.66 0.69
N THR A 7 -4.71 13.44 -0.17
CA THR A 7 -4.89 13.00 -1.57
C THR A 7 -4.18 11.70 -1.95
N ILE A 8 -3.24 11.20 -1.14
CA ILE A 8 -2.44 10.01 -1.47
C ILE A 8 -3.29 8.74 -1.66
N GLU A 9 -4.42 8.66 -0.97
CA GLU A 9 -5.37 7.54 -0.99
C GLU A 9 -6.78 8.04 -1.27
N LYS A 10 -7.73 7.14 -1.51
CA LYS A 10 -9.13 7.50 -1.84
C LYS A 10 -9.78 8.41 -0.80
N ASN A 11 -9.44 8.21 0.47
CA ASN A 11 -9.90 9.05 1.58
C ASN A 11 -8.68 9.65 2.29
N PRO A 12 -8.81 10.86 2.86
CA PRO A 12 -7.77 11.45 3.70
C PRO A 12 -7.36 10.50 4.83
N LEU A 13 -6.05 10.42 5.10
CA LEU A 13 -5.57 9.63 6.22
C LEU A 13 -6.02 10.24 7.55
N THR A 14 -6.35 9.41 8.54
CA THR A 14 -6.63 9.88 9.91
C THR A 14 -5.35 10.40 10.57
N PRO A 15 -5.45 11.20 11.64
CA PRO A 15 -4.26 11.69 12.37
C PRO A 15 -3.32 10.56 12.81
N GLU A 16 -3.84 9.43 13.26
CA GLU A 16 -3.05 8.27 13.71
C GLU A 16 -2.33 7.59 12.55
N GLN A 17 -3.00 7.49 11.39
CA GLN A 17 -2.38 6.97 10.17
C GLN A 17 -1.28 7.90 9.66
N ARG A 18 -1.48 9.22 9.71
CA ARG A 18 -0.45 10.21 9.36
C ARG A 18 0.76 10.08 10.28
N LEU A 19 0.51 9.93 11.60
CA LEU A 19 1.57 9.72 12.57
C LEU A 19 2.39 8.48 12.22
N ALA A 20 1.74 7.34 11.97
CA ALA A 20 2.41 6.11 11.56
C ALA A 20 3.24 6.26 10.26
N VAL A 21 2.84 7.16 9.36
CA VAL A 21 3.61 7.46 8.13
C VAL A 21 4.83 8.33 8.42
N VAL A 22 4.73 9.35 9.28
CA VAL A 22 5.83 10.28 9.51
C VAL A 22 6.84 9.81 10.55
N THR A 23 6.48 8.86 11.42
CA THR A 23 7.39 8.29 12.43
C THR A 23 8.63 7.71 11.76
N ASP A 24 9.80 8.27 12.08
CA ASP A 24 11.09 7.89 11.50
C ASP A 24 11.81 6.89 12.41
N GLU A 25 11.31 5.66 12.42
CA GLU A 25 11.95 4.54 13.11
C GLU A 25 12.43 3.50 12.09
N ASP A 26 13.54 2.83 12.41
CA ASP A 26 14.09 1.74 11.59
C ASP A 26 13.09 0.58 11.45
N ALA A 27 12.23 0.37 12.45
CA ALA A 27 11.19 -0.67 12.45
C ALA A 27 9.90 -0.18 13.12
N THR A 28 8.87 0.13 12.33
CA THR A 28 7.55 0.52 12.84
C THR A 28 6.56 -0.66 12.81
N LEU A 29 6.01 -1.04 13.97
CA LEU A 29 4.90 -2.00 14.07
C LEU A 29 3.57 -1.27 14.19
N VAL A 30 2.68 -1.45 13.20
CA VAL A 30 1.32 -0.89 13.23
C VAL A 30 0.31 -1.97 13.60
N LEU A 31 -0.26 -1.88 14.80
CA LEU A 31 -1.37 -2.73 15.24
C LEU A 31 -2.70 -2.11 14.82
N ALA A 32 -3.48 -2.80 13.98
CA ALA A 32 -4.74 -2.25 13.51
C ALA A 32 -5.79 -3.32 13.16
N GLY A 33 -7.05 -3.05 13.49
CA GLY A 33 -8.20 -3.94 13.28
C GLY A 33 -8.60 -4.12 11.80
N ALA A 34 -9.45 -5.09 11.49
CA ALA A 34 -9.91 -5.28 10.10
C ALA A 34 -10.56 -3.99 9.54
N GLY A 35 -10.23 -3.63 8.29
CA GLY A 35 -10.78 -2.43 7.64
C GLY A 35 -10.12 -1.09 8.02
N SER A 36 -9.15 -1.08 8.94
CA SER A 36 -8.50 0.14 9.47
C SER A 36 -7.56 0.90 8.51
N GLY A 37 -7.52 0.55 7.22
CA GLY A 37 -6.62 1.20 6.25
C GLY A 37 -5.13 0.83 6.35
N LYS A 38 -4.77 -0.36 6.87
CA LYS A 38 -3.36 -0.84 6.93
C LYS A 38 -2.62 -0.71 5.60
N THR A 39 -3.27 -1.07 4.50
CA THR A 39 -2.69 -0.95 3.15
C THR A 39 -2.40 0.51 2.82
N SER A 40 -3.34 1.40 3.09
CA SER A 40 -3.19 2.85 2.87
C SER A 40 -2.03 3.43 3.66
N VAL A 41 -1.83 2.99 4.92
CA VAL A 41 -0.66 3.39 5.73
C VAL A 41 0.66 2.92 5.11
N ILE A 42 0.73 1.65 4.68
CA ILE A 42 1.95 1.09 4.06
C ILE A 42 2.29 1.82 2.75
N VAL A 43 1.29 2.07 1.89
CA VAL A 43 1.47 2.80 0.62
C VAL A 43 1.91 4.24 0.88
N ALA A 44 1.23 4.94 1.80
CA ALA A 44 1.57 6.31 2.14
C ALA A 44 2.97 6.43 2.78
N LYS A 45 3.41 5.44 3.58
CA LYS A 45 4.78 5.41 4.13
C LYS A 45 5.83 5.33 3.04
N ALA A 46 5.67 4.42 2.08
CA ALA A 46 6.60 4.32 0.96
C ALA A 46 6.64 5.60 0.12
N ALA A 47 5.47 6.14 -0.22
CA ALA A 47 5.38 7.40 -0.97
C ALA A 47 6.02 8.56 -0.20
N TYR A 48 5.79 8.67 1.12
CA TYR A 48 6.37 9.70 1.97
C TYR A 48 7.91 9.63 1.98
N LEU A 49 8.49 8.43 2.09
CA LEU A 49 9.95 8.26 2.08
C LEU A 49 10.59 8.71 0.76
N VAL A 50 9.92 8.43 -0.36
CA VAL A 50 10.37 8.85 -1.70
C VAL A 50 10.20 10.35 -1.89
N GLU A 51 9.01 10.89 -1.60
CA GLU A 51 8.68 12.31 -1.76
C GLU A 51 9.60 13.22 -0.94
N ARG A 52 10.02 12.75 0.24
CA ARG A 52 10.93 13.47 1.12
C ARG A 52 12.40 13.29 0.78
N GLY A 53 12.73 12.46 -0.22
CA GLY A 53 14.10 12.13 -0.59
C GLY A 53 14.87 11.35 0.47
N ILE A 54 14.17 10.69 1.41
CA ILE A 54 14.77 9.91 2.49
C ILE A 54 15.29 8.58 1.96
N ARG A 55 14.54 7.98 1.02
CA ARG A 55 14.90 6.74 0.33
C ARG A 55 14.61 6.85 -1.15
N LYS A 56 15.45 6.23 -1.97
CA LYS A 56 15.15 6.05 -3.39
C LYS A 56 14.13 4.93 -3.57
N PRO A 57 13.29 4.95 -4.62
CA PRO A 57 12.29 3.91 -4.84
C PRO A 57 12.85 2.48 -4.91
N ASP A 58 14.07 2.31 -5.42
CA ASP A 58 14.78 1.03 -5.54
C ASP A 58 15.34 0.50 -4.21
N GLU A 59 15.37 1.33 -3.17
CA GLU A 59 15.73 0.95 -1.80
C GLU A 59 14.53 0.43 -0.99
N ILE A 60 13.30 0.50 -1.53
CA ILE A 60 12.07 0.14 -0.82
C ILE A 60 11.47 -1.17 -1.36
N LEU A 61 11.37 -2.19 -0.50
CA LEU A 61 10.69 -3.46 -0.81
C LEU A 61 9.34 -3.55 -0.09
N LEU A 62 8.25 -3.49 -0.86
CA LEU A 62 6.90 -3.71 -0.33
C LEU A 62 6.48 -5.18 -0.49
N LEU A 63 6.09 -5.81 0.63
CA LEU A 63 5.61 -7.18 0.67
C LEU A 63 4.15 -7.22 1.14
N ALA A 64 3.30 -7.92 0.39
CA ALA A 64 1.90 -8.12 0.76
C ALA A 64 1.49 -9.58 0.59
N PHE A 65 1.02 -10.20 1.67
CA PHE A 65 0.43 -11.54 1.62
C PHE A 65 -1.04 -11.43 1.27
N GLY A 66 -1.38 -11.69 0.00
CA GLY A 66 -2.77 -11.72 -0.44
C GLY A 66 -3.51 -12.92 0.14
N LYS A 67 -4.53 -12.69 0.97
CA LYS A 67 -5.53 -13.73 1.25
C LYS A 67 -6.39 -13.88 -0.01
N ARG A 68 -6.34 -15.05 -0.67
CA ARG A 68 -7.32 -15.40 -1.71
C ARG A 68 -8.70 -15.27 -1.06
N ARG A 69 -9.47 -14.24 -1.44
CA ARG A 69 -10.90 -14.20 -1.14
C ARG A 69 -11.52 -15.31 -1.98
N ARG A 70 -11.75 -16.49 -1.38
CA ARG A 70 -12.70 -17.46 -1.93
C ARG A 70 -14.05 -16.77 -1.87
N ARG A 71 -14.55 -16.28 -3.01
CA ARG A 71 -15.99 -16.05 -3.15
C ARG A 71 -16.64 -17.41 -2.86
N ARG A 72 -17.54 -17.44 -1.88
CA ARG A 72 -18.38 -18.62 -1.66
C ARG A 72 -19.48 -18.57 -2.72
N ASP A 73 -19.10 -18.79 -3.97
CA ASP A 73 -20.06 -19.10 -5.02
C ASP A 73 -20.43 -20.57 -4.81
N GLY A 74 -21.68 -20.80 -4.40
CA GLY A 74 -22.25 -22.12 -4.28
C GLY A 74 -22.42 -22.76 -5.65
N ARG A 75 -21.35 -23.37 -6.17
CA ARG A 75 -21.30 -24.59 -7.00
C ARG A 75 -19.90 -24.74 -7.62
N THR A 76 -19.24 -25.84 -7.24
CA THR A 76 -17.89 -26.24 -7.65
C THR A 76 -17.85 -26.92 -9.02
N HIS A 77 -17.00 -26.46 -9.92
CA HIS A 77 -16.26 -27.32 -10.86
C HIS A 77 -14.79 -26.86 -10.93
N GLN A 78 -13.87 -27.84 -10.83
CA GLN A 78 -12.42 -27.66 -10.75
C GLN A 78 -11.80 -27.26 -12.11
N GLY A 79 -10.71 -26.51 -12.07
CA GLY A 79 -9.81 -26.28 -13.20
C GLY A 79 -8.44 -25.81 -12.72
N THR A 80 -7.41 -26.63 -13.00
CA THR A 80 -6.00 -26.41 -12.65
C THR A 80 -5.38 -25.29 -13.48
N GLY A 81 -4.42 -24.53 -12.91
CA GLY A 81 -3.74 -23.47 -13.64
C GLY A 81 -2.47 -22.98 -12.94
N ARG A 82 -1.32 -23.42 -13.45
CA ARG A 82 0.05 -23.00 -13.09
C ARG A 82 0.13 -21.47 -13.03
N ARG A 83 0.66 -20.88 -11.95
CA ARG A 83 0.83 -19.42 -11.82
C ARG A 83 2.31 -19.01 -11.81
N ARG A 84 2.70 -18.34 -12.89
CA ARG A 84 3.95 -17.57 -13.03
C ARG A 84 4.03 -16.48 -11.95
N ARG A 85 5.19 -16.36 -11.31
CA ARG A 85 5.54 -15.22 -10.46
C ARG A 85 5.71 -13.98 -11.34
N ARG A 86 5.07 -12.86 -10.99
CA ARG A 86 5.35 -11.54 -11.58
C ARG A 86 5.88 -10.65 -10.46
N ARG A 87 7.07 -10.06 -10.65
CA ARG A 87 7.53 -8.90 -9.88
C ARG A 87 6.58 -7.74 -10.18
N ALA A 88 6.13 -7.04 -9.14
CA ALA A 88 5.44 -5.77 -9.31
C ALA A 88 6.53 -4.70 -9.55
N ASP A 89 6.43 -4.02 -10.68
CA ASP A 89 7.28 -2.89 -11.04
C ASP A 89 6.66 -1.61 -10.46
N LEU A 90 7.31 -1.05 -9.44
CA LEU A 90 6.84 0.11 -8.72
C LEU A 90 6.94 1.40 -9.55
N SER A 91 7.77 1.44 -10.60
CA SER A 91 7.89 2.59 -11.52
C SER A 91 6.62 2.84 -12.35
N ARG A 92 5.77 1.82 -12.51
CA ARG A 92 4.46 1.94 -13.16
C ARG A 92 3.29 2.13 -12.19
N ALA A 93 3.46 1.77 -10.92
CA ALA A 93 2.37 1.77 -9.95
C ALA A 93 2.11 3.14 -9.31
N TRP A 94 3.09 4.04 -9.38
CA TRP A 94 3.01 5.37 -8.76
C TRP A 94 3.67 6.40 -9.69
N GLN A 95 2.88 7.36 -10.18
CA GLN A 95 3.33 8.51 -10.96
C GLN A 95 2.92 9.79 -10.18
N PRO A 96 3.86 10.70 -9.89
CA PRO A 96 3.61 11.86 -9.03
C PRO A 96 2.55 12.83 -9.58
N ASP A 97 2.35 12.88 -10.91
CA ASP A 97 1.50 13.89 -11.57
C ASP A 97 0.19 13.36 -12.16
N HIS A 98 -0.26 12.14 -11.82
CA HIS A 98 -1.49 11.61 -12.41
C HIS A 98 -2.73 12.14 -11.67
N PRO A 99 -3.60 12.97 -12.29
CA PRO A 99 -4.89 13.27 -11.69
C PRO A 99 -5.73 12.00 -11.72
N ARG A 100 -6.20 11.54 -10.56
CA ARG A 100 -7.20 10.47 -10.49
C ARG A 100 -8.57 11.13 -10.52
N GLY A 101 -9.27 10.98 -11.65
CA GLY A 101 -10.70 11.24 -11.75
C GLY A 101 -11.54 10.18 -11.04
#